data_AF-A0A7V9SDI9-F1
#
_entry.id   AF-A0A7V9SDI9-F1
#
_cell.length_a   1.000
_cell.length_b   1.000
_cell.length_c   1.000
_cell.angle_alpha   90.00
_cell.angle_beta   90.00
_cell.angle_gamma   90.00
#
_symmetry.space_group_name_H-M   'P 1'
#
loop_
_entity.id
_entity.type
_entity.pdbx_description
1 polymer ?
#
loop_
_entity_poly.entity_id
_entity_poly.type
_entity_poly.pdbx_seq_one_letter_code
_entity_poly.pdbx_strand_id
1 'polypeptide(L)'
;YFARYIVVSHGNFDIVDIGTPIVLDGQEVKTGDILHGDANGVVIVPREVLDGLPDAVAEVRARERATMDFIISSEYTLAAARQRAGY
;
A
#
# COMPACT_ATOMS: atom_id res chain seq x y z
N TYR A 1 -7.14 -3.74 12.07
CA TYR A 1 -6.45 -2.84 13.01
C TYR A 1 -4.95 -2.92 12.74
N PHE A 2 -4.24 -1.79 12.78
CA PHE A 2 -2.78 -1.74 12.58
C PHE A 2 -2.10 -1.49 13.93
N ALA A 3 -1.16 -2.36 14.28
CA ALA A 3 -0.31 -2.21 15.44
C ALA A 3 0.95 -3.05 15.23
N ARG A 4 2.09 -2.58 15.73
CA ARG A 4 3.34 -3.35 15.67
C ARG A 4 3.29 -4.58 16.59
N TYR A 5 2.67 -4.43 17.77
CA TYR A 5 2.55 -5.49 18.77
C TYR A 5 1.22 -5.39 19.50
N ILE A 6 0.79 -6.51 20.08
CA ILE A 6 -0.38 -6.58 20.97
C ILE A 6 0.13 -6.59 22.41
N VAL A 7 -0.53 -5.84 23.29
CA VAL A 7 -0.21 -5.78 24.72
C VAL A 7 -1.48 -5.97 25.55
N VAL A 8 -1.32 -6.41 26.80
CA VAL A 8 -2.43 -6.46 27.77
C VAL A 8 -2.87 -5.04 28.14
N SER A 9 -4.15 -4.87 28.46
CA SER A 9 -4.85 -3.55 28.54
C SER A 9 -4.36 -2.56 29.61
N HIS A 10 -3.29 -2.84 30.36
CA HIS A 10 -2.81 -2.02 31.49
C HIS A 10 -1.54 -1.22 31.16
N GLY A 11 -1.47 -0.65 29.96
CA GLY A 11 -0.42 0.31 29.63
C GLY A 11 -0.65 1.62 30.39
N ASN A 12 0.32 2.06 31.19
CA ASN A 12 0.33 3.41 31.73
C ASN A 12 0.82 4.37 30.63
N PHE A 13 -0.07 5.20 30.08
CA PHE A 13 0.28 6.23 29.10
C PHE A 13 -0.39 7.55 29.48
N ASP A 14 0.27 8.65 29.13
CA ASP A 14 -0.25 10.01 29.22
C ASP A 14 -0.35 10.60 27.81
N ILE A 15 -1.42 11.35 27.53
CA ILE A 15 -1.53 12.11 26.29
C ILE A 15 -0.70 13.38 26.46
N VAL A 16 0.46 13.43 25.82
CA VAL A 16 1.39 14.56 25.92
C VAL A 16 1.10 15.67 24.92
N ASP A 17 0.58 15.32 23.75
CA ASP A 17 0.25 16.25 22.68
C ASP A 17 -0.75 15.64 21.70
N ILE A 18 -1.49 16.49 20.98
CA ILE A 18 -2.48 16.09 19.98
C ILE A 18 -2.28 16.97 18.75
N GLY A 19 -2.24 16.34 17.58
CA GLY A 19 -2.22 17.04 16.31
C GLY A 19 -0.81 17.29 15.76
N THR A 20 0.20 17.22 16.63
CA THR A 20 1.61 17.42 16.28
C THR A 20 2.14 16.32 15.35
N PRO A 21 2.91 16.68 14.31
CA PRO A 21 3.53 15.71 13.42
C PRO A 21 4.39 14.70 14.17
N ILE A 22 4.32 13.44 13.74
CA ILE A 22 5.15 12.35 14.27
C ILE A 22 5.95 11.69 13.15
N VAL A 23 7.05 11.03 13.51
CA VAL A 23 7.82 10.19 12.57
C VAL A 23 7.68 8.73 12.98
N LEU A 24 7.13 7.91 12.08
CA LEU A 24 6.99 6.46 12.23
C LEU A 24 7.79 5.77 11.13
N ASP A 25 8.76 4.93 11.51
CA ASP A 25 9.63 4.19 10.58
C ASP A 25 10.26 5.07 9.47
N GLY A 26 10.66 6.29 9.83
CA GLY A 26 11.27 7.26 8.91
C GLY A 26 10.28 8.08 8.07
N GLN A 27 8.97 7.82 8.21
CA GLN A 27 7.91 8.57 7.54
C GLN A 27 7.26 9.58 8.48
N GLU A 28 7.22 10.84 8.07
CA GLU A 28 6.50 11.88 8.79
C GLU A 28 4.99 11.77 8.51
N VAL A 29 4.18 11.73 9.57
CA VAL A 29 2.71 11.70 9.52
C VAL A 29 2.17 12.97 10.17
N LYS A 30 1.31 13.68 9.46
CA LYS A 30 0.68 14.93 9.90
C LYS A 30 -0.82 14.75 10.06
N THR A 31 -1.39 15.55 10.94
CA THR A 31 -2.84 15.63 11.07
C THR A 31 -3.47 16.08 9.76
N GLY A 32 -4.41 15.30 9.25
CA GLY A 32 -5.05 15.54 7.95
C GLY A 32 -4.42 14.80 6.78
N ASP A 33 -3.34 14.04 6.98
CA ASP A 33 -2.86 13.10 5.97
C ASP A 33 -3.91 12.02 5.69
N ILE A 34 -3.96 11.56 4.44
CA ILE A 34 -4.81 10.44 4.04
C ILE A 34 -3.95 9.19 4.12
N LEU A 35 -4.39 8.22 4.92
CA LEU A 35 -3.68 6.95 5.06
C LEU A 35 -4.49 5.83 4.41
N HIS A 36 -3.84 5.03 3.57
CA HIS A 36 -4.37 3.77 3.08
C HIS A 36 -3.68 2.63 3.81
N GLY A 37 -4.45 1.72 4.41
CA GLY A 37 -3.93 0.55 5.09
C GLY A 37 -4.62 -0.73 4.65
N ASP A 38 -3.84 -1.76 4.32
CA ASP A 38 -4.31 -3.11 3.97
C ASP A 38 -3.40 -4.20 4.59
N ALA A 39 -3.49 -5.45 4.12
CA ALA A 39 -2.67 -6.55 4.64
C ALA A 39 -1.15 -6.36 4.40
N ASN A 40 -0.74 -5.47 3.49
CA ASN A 40 0.65 -5.19 3.18
C ASN A 40 1.25 -4.11 4.11
N GLY A 41 0.42 -3.32 4.78
CA GLY A 41 0.85 -2.26 5.69
C GLY A 41 0.03 -0.99 5.52
N VAL A 42 0.66 0.15 5.82
CA VAL A 42 0.05 1.49 5.76
C VAL A 42 0.92 2.41 4.91
N VAL A 43 0.30 3.22 4.06
CA VAL A 43 0.96 4.23 3.22
C VAL A 43 0.24 5.57 3.32
N ILE A 44 0.99 6.67 3.20
CA ILE A 44 0.45 8.02 3.07
C ILE A 44 0.07 8.25 1.61
N VAL A 45 -1.17 8.68 1.37
CA VAL A 45 -1.67 9.12 0.07
C VAL A 45 -1.58 10.64 0.00
N PRO A 46 -0.68 11.20 -0.82
CA PRO A 46 -0.59 12.65 -0.99
C PRO A 46 -1.89 13.24 -1.56
N ARG A 47 -2.25 14.44 -1.14
CA ARG A 47 -3.53 15.06 -1.55
C ARG A 47 -3.52 15.46 -3.02
N GLU A 48 -2.37 15.84 -3.53
CA GLU A 48 -2.14 16.28 -4.90
C GLU A 48 -2.38 15.19 -5.95
N VAL A 49 -2.37 13.90 -5.56
CA VAL A 49 -2.60 12.79 -6.51
C VAL A 49 -4.05 12.29 -6.52
N LEU A 50 -4.92 12.79 -5.65
CA LEU A 50 -6.25 12.21 -5.44
C LEU A 50 -7.13 12.24 -6.70
N ASP A 51 -7.08 13.33 -7.46
CA ASP A 51 -7.90 13.50 -8.65
C ASP A 51 -7.58 12.47 -9.74
N GLY A 52 -6.30 12.07 -9.87
CA GLY A 52 -5.83 11.06 -10.85
C GLY A 52 -5.74 9.64 -10.30
N LEU A 53 -5.94 9.46 -8.98
CA LEU A 53 -5.77 8.17 -8.33
C LEU A 53 -6.70 7.08 -8.89
N PRO A 54 -8.00 7.32 -9.16
CA PRO A 54 -8.88 6.29 -9.70
C PRO A 54 -8.40 5.71 -11.04
N ASP A 55 -7.96 6.57 -11.96
CA ASP A 55 -7.49 6.16 -13.28
C ASP A 55 -6.17 5.39 -13.17
N ALA A 56 -5.23 5.86 -12.34
CA ALA A 56 -3.98 5.16 -12.07
C ALA A 56 -4.23 3.77 -11.45
N VAL A 57 -5.20 3.64 -10.53
CA VAL A 57 -5.60 2.35 -9.96
C VAL A 57 -6.18 1.43 -11.03
N ALA A 58 -7.01 1.95 -11.94
CA ALA A 58 -7.58 1.17 -13.03
C ALA A 58 -6.50 0.65 -13.98
N GLU A 59 -5.52 1.49 -14.33
CA GLU A 59 -4.39 1.11 -15.18
C GLU A 59 -3.54 0.00 -14.54
N VAL A 60 -3.18 0.15 -13.26
CA VAL A 60 -2.41 -0.85 -12.52
C VAL A 60 -3.18 -2.18 -12.49
N ARG A 61 -4.48 -2.15 -12.16
CA ARG A 61 -5.32 -3.35 -12.13
C ARG A 61 -5.44 -4.03 -13.49
N ALA A 62 -5.57 -3.26 -14.58
CA ALA A 62 -5.64 -3.82 -15.92
C ALA A 62 -4.33 -4.52 -16.30
N ARG A 63 -3.18 -3.88 -16.03
CA ARG A 63 -1.86 -4.44 -16.29
C ARG A 63 -1.61 -5.71 -15.48
N GLU A 64 -1.87 -5.69 -14.17
CA GLU A 64 -1.69 -6.85 -13.31
C GLU A 64 -2.62 -8.00 -13.67
N ARG A 65 -3.87 -7.71 -14.02
CA ARG A 65 -4.82 -8.71 -14.50
C ARG A 65 -4.34 -9.37 -15.79
N ALA A 66 -3.86 -8.61 -16.77
CA ALA A 66 -3.34 -9.17 -18.01
C ALA A 66 -2.12 -10.10 -17.78
N THR A 67 -1.29 -9.79 -16.78
CA THR A 67 -0.21 -10.67 -16.35
C THR A 67 -0.75 -11.94 -15.70
N MET A 68 -1.69 -11.81 -14.76
CA MET A 68 -2.28 -12.94 -14.06
C MET A 68 -3.03 -13.88 -15.01
N ASP A 69 -3.85 -13.33 -15.91
CA ASP A 69 -4.63 -14.08 -16.91
C ASP A 69 -3.70 -14.91 -17.81
N PHE A 70 -2.54 -14.37 -18.18
CA PHE A 70 -1.53 -15.12 -18.92
C PHE A 70 -0.94 -16.26 -18.08
N ILE A 71 -0.55 -16.00 -16.82
CA ILE A 71 0.06 -17.01 -15.94
C ILE A 71 -0.89 -18.19 -15.69
N ILE A 72 -2.19 -17.93 -15.55
CA ILE A 72 -3.20 -18.99 -15.30
C ILE A 72 -3.68 -19.69 -16.57
N SER A 73 -3.35 -19.16 -17.76
CA SER A 73 -3.80 -19.71 -19.04
C SER A 73 -3.03 -20.98 -19.44
N SER A 74 -3.60 -21.75 -20.36
CA SER A 74 -2.91 -22.87 -21.01
C SER A 74 -1.74 -22.44 -21.91
N GLU A 75 -1.60 -21.15 -22.21
CA GLU A 75 -0.51 -20.59 -23.01
C GLU A 75 0.76 -20.34 -22.19
N TYR A 76 0.68 -20.47 -20.86
CA TYR A 76 1.82 -20.23 -19.99
C TYR A 76 2.94 -21.24 -20.23
N THR A 77 4.11 -20.71 -20.56
CA THR A 77 5.38 -21.44 -20.53
C THR A 77 6.47 -20.55 -19.97
N LEU A 78 7.50 -21.15 -19.35
CA LEU A 78 8.64 -20.39 -18.81
C LEU A 78 9.35 -19.57 -19.90
N ALA A 79 9.41 -20.09 -21.13
CA ALA A 79 9.97 -19.39 -22.28
C ALA A 79 9.13 -18.16 -22.67
N ALA A 80 7.80 -18.31 -22.76
CA ALA A 80 6.91 -17.21 -23.07
C ALA A 80 6.90 -16.13 -21.96
N ALA A 81 7.02 -16.53 -20.69
CA ALA A 81 7.15 -15.61 -19.56
C ALA A 81 8.44 -14.77 -19.63
N ARG A 82 9.57 -15.40 -19.97
CA ARG A 82 10.86 -14.72 -20.16
C ARG A 82 10.82 -13.69 -21.29
N GLN A 83 10.27 -14.09 -22.45
CA GLN A 83 10.10 -13.21 -23.60
C GLN A 83 9.25 -11.97 -23.26
N ARG A 84 8.15 -12.14 -22.50
CA ARG A 84 7.31 -11.04 -22.02
C ARG A 84 8.01 -10.14 -20.99
N ALA A 85 8.90 -10.70 -20.17
CA ALA A 85 9.66 -9.96 -19.16
C ALA A 85 10.87 -9.20 -19.74
N GLY A 86 11.17 -9.37 -21.04
CA GLY A 86 12.26 -8.66 -21.73
C GLY A 86 13.64 -9.29 -21.55
N TYR A 87 13.72 -10.60 -21.26
CA TYR A 87 14.98 -11.35 -21.15
C TYR A 87 14.96 -12.62 -22.00
#